data_AF-A0A7V3BKK1-F1
#
_entry.id   AF-A0A7V3BKK1-F1
#
_cell.length_a   1.000
_cell.length_b   1.000
_cell.length_c   1.000
_cell.angle_alpha   90.00
_cell.angle_beta   90.00
_cell.angle_gamma   90.00
#
_symmetry.space_group_name_H-M   'P 1'
#
loop_
_entity.id
_entity.type
_entity.pdbx_description
1 polymer ?
#
loop_
_entity_poly.entity_id
_entity_poly.type
_entity_poly.pdbx_seq_one_letter_code
_entity_poly.pdbx_strand_id
1 'polypeptide(L)' 'MATTAPPTNGQIRELTREEGMDLLDRAARQRLHMSGEEFIRAWEAGAFDDDPDRPDIMYLAMLIPFTR' A
#
# COMPACT_ATOMS: atom_id res chain seq x y z
N MET A 1 18.91 -36.97 -4.98
CA MET A 1 19.27 -35.68 -5.59
C MET A 1 18.06 -34.77 -5.46
N ALA A 2 18.02 -33.87 -4.47
CA ALA A 2 16.91 -32.95 -4.29
C ALA A 2 17.37 -31.56 -4.76
N THR A 3 16.80 -31.09 -5.86
CA THR A 3 16.89 -29.70 -6.30
C THR A 3 15.87 -28.91 -5.49
N THR A 4 16.33 -28.06 -4.58
CA THR A 4 15.54 -26.99 -3.99
C THR A 4 15.81 -25.71 -4.77
N ALA A 5 14.75 -25.07 -5.24
CA ALA A 5 14.77 -23.81 -5.98
C ALA A 5 15.60 -22.73 -5.24
N PRO A 6 16.28 -21.82 -5.96
CA PRO A 6 17.03 -20.76 -5.32
C PRO A 6 16.11 -19.87 -4.48
N PRO A 7 16.56 -19.37 -3.32
CA PRO A 7 15.79 -18.40 -2.56
C PRO A 7 15.53 -17.19 -3.46
N THR A 8 14.26 -16.86 -3.68
CA THR A 8 13.87 -15.56 -4.25
C THR A 8 14.40 -14.50 -3.29
N ASN A 9 15.53 -13.89 -3.65
CA ASN A 9 16.09 -12.74 -2.95
C ASN A 9 14.98 -11.69 -2.79
N GLY A 10 14.49 -11.49 -1.56
CA GLY A 10 13.57 -10.41 -1.24
C GLY A 10 14.30 -9.09 -1.48
N GLN A 11 14.11 -8.51 -2.66
CA GLN A 11 14.71 -7.24 -3.01
C GLN A 11 13.98 -6.14 -2.23
N ILE A 12 14.52 -5.80 -1.08
CA ILE A 12 14.14 -4.57 -0.37
C ILE A 12 14.61 -3.42 -1.26
N ARG A 13 13.65 -2.67 -1.78
CA ARG A 13 13.90 -1.45 -2.55
C ARG A 13 13.41 -0.27 -1.74
N GLU A 14 14.31 0.68 -1.47
CA GLU A 14 13.92 1.98 -0.94
C GLU A 14 13.10 2.71 -2.02
N LEU A 15 11.94 3.23 -1.63
CA LEU A 15 11.12 4.05 -2.50
C LEU A 15 11.40 5.51 -2.19
N THR A 16 11.52 6.32 -3.24
CA THR A 16 11.36 7.76 -3.10
C THR A 16 9.93 8.10 -2.69
N ARG A 17 9.71 9.31 -2.17
CA ARG A 17 8.37 9.82 -1.85
C ARG A 17 7.40 9.69 -3.03
N GLU A 18 7.89 10.06 -4.22
CA GLU A 18 7.13 10.03 -5.47
C GLU A 18 6.76 8.59 -5.85
N GLU A 19 7.70 7.65 -5.75
CA GLU A 19 7.43 6.23 -6.01
C GLU A 19 6.49 5.61 -4.97
N GLY A 20 6.60 6.02 -3.70
CA GLY A 20 5.68 5.61 -2.64
C GLY A 20 4.26 6.10 -2.91
N MET A 21 4.12 7.34 -3.38
CA MET A 21 2.82 7.90 -3.77
C MET A 21 2.23 7.19 -4.99
N ASP A 22 3.06 6.91 -6.01
CA ASP A 22 2.66 6.15 -7.19
C ASP A 22 2.20 4.72 -6.82
N LEU A 23 2.88 4.09 -5.86
CA LEU A 23 2.51 2.77 -5.35
C LEU A 23 1.16 2.82 -4.64
N LEU A 24 0.95 3.80 -3.75
CA LEU A 24 -0.31 4.00 -3.06
C LEU A 24 -1.46 4.27 -4.06
N ASP A 25 -1.24 5.15 -5.04
CA ASP A 25 -2.26 5.51 -6.03
C ASP A 25 -2.71 4.30 -6.84
N ARG A 26 -1.77 3.49 -7.33
CA ARG A 26 -2.09 2.25 -8.05
C ARG A 26 -2.85 1.27 -7.17
N ALA A 27 -2.43 1.10 -5.92
CA ALA A 27 -3.09 0.18 -5.00
C ALA A 27 -4.51 0.64 -4.63
N ALA A 28 -4.70 1.94 -4.40
CA ALA A 28 -6.00 2.54 -4.07
C ALA A 28 -6.97 2.41 -5.24
N ARG A 29 -6.51 2.67 -6.47
CA ARG A 29 -7.33 2.50 -7.68
C ARG A 29 -7.79 1.07 -7.89
N GLN A 30 -6.92 0.10 -7.59
CA GLN A 30 -7.22 -1.32 -7.77
C GLN A 30 -8.18 -1.87 -6.71
N ARG A 31 -8.09 -1.40 -5.46
CA ARG A 31 -8.84 -1.98 -4.32
C ARG A 31 -10.10 -1.21 -3.97
N LEU A 32 -10.02 0.12 -4.02
CA LEU A 32 -11.07 1.02 -3.56
C LEU A 32 -11.62 1.92 -4.67
N HIS A 33 -11.13 1.76 -5.90
CA HIS A 33 -11.55 2.54 -7.07
C HIS A 33 -11.42 4.07 -6.88
N MET A 34 -10.46 4.50 -6.06
CA MET A 34 -10.15 5.92 -5.80
C MET A 34 -8.64 6.17 -5.97
N SER A 35 -8.25 7.44 -6.11
CA SER A 35 -6.83 7.82 -6.11
C SER A 35 -6.19 7.66 -4.73
N GLY A 36 -4.86 7.59 -4.72
CA GLY A 36 -4.08 7.55 -3.47
C GLY A 36 -4.27 8.81 -2.64
N GLU A 37 -4.39 9.97 -3.29
CA GLU A 37 -4.66 11.25 -2.59
C GLU A 37 -6.05 11.27 -1.95
N GLU A 38 -7.07 10.73 -2.62
CA GLU A 38 -8.40 10.57 -2.05
C GLU A 38 -8.38 9.61 -0.86
N PHE A 39 -7.63 8.51 -0.96
CA PHE A 39 -7.47 7.58 0.15
C PHE A 39 -6.82 8.25 1.37
N ILE A 40 -5.72 9.00 1.20
CA ILE A 40 -5.07 9.71 2.31
C ILE A 40 -6.04 10.70 2.96
N ARG A 41 -6.76 11.49 2.17
CA ARG A 41 -7.73 12.45 2.70
C ARG A 41 -8.86 11.77 3.46
N ALA A 42 -9.36 10.65 2.95
CA ALA A 42 -10.40 9.85 3.61
C ALA A 42 -9.89 9.20 4.90
N TRP A 43 -8.66 8.68 4.89
CA TRP A 43 -7.99 8.09 6.05
C TRP A 43 -7.78 9.12 7.16
N GLU A 44 -7.21 10.28 6.85
CA GLU A 44 -7.01 11.37 7.81
C GLU A 44 -8.33 11.96 8.34
N ALA A 45 -9.42 11.81 7.59
CA ALA A 45 -10.76 12.21 8.01
C ALA A 45 -11.49 11.14 8.84
N GLY A 46 -10.89 9.98 9.09
CA GLY A 46 -11.52 8.86 9.83
C GLY A 46 -12.62 8.15 9.05
N ALA A 47 -12.65 8.26 7.71
CA ALA A 47 -13.70 7.66 6.87
C ALA A 47 -13.72 6.11 6.88
N PHE A 48 -12.72 5.49 7.51
CA PHE A 48 -12.53 4.05 7.60
C PHE A 48 -12.56 3.53 9.04
N ASP A 49 -12.91 4.37 10.02
CA ASP A 49 -12.93 4.01 11.45
C ASP A 49 -14.05 3.01 11.78
N ASP A 50 -15.09 2.93 10.95
CA ASP A 50 -16.20 1.97 11.12
C ASP A 50 -15.80 0.52 10.79
N ASP A 51 -14.79 0.33 9.94
CA ASP A 51 -14.26 -0.99 9.54
C ASP A 51 -12.74 -0.93 9.27
N PRO A 52 -11.93 -0.70 10.33
CA PRO A 52 -10.48 -0.56 10.19
C PRO A 52 -9.78 -1.89 9.87
N ASP A 53 -10.47 -3.02 10.12
CA ASP A 53 -9.94 -4.37 9.92
C ASP A 53 -10.09 -4.89 8.48
N ARG A 54 -10.68 -4.10 7.60
CA ARG A 54 -10.77 -4.44 6.18
C ARG A 54 -9.36 -4.58 5.59
N PRO A 55 -9.01 -5.74 4.98
CA PRO A 55 -7.67 -5.99 4.46
C PRO A 55 -7.18 -4.95 3.44
N ASP A 56 -8.10 -4.43 2.61
CA ASP A 56 -7.78 -3.40 1.61
C ASP A 56 -7.33 -2.09 2.27
N ILE A 57 -8.03 -1.69 3.33
CA ILE A 57 -7.79 -0.45 4.07
C ILE A 57 -6.47 -0.58 4.83
N MET A 58 -6.28 -1.70 5.55
CA MET A 58 -5.03 -1.98 6.25
C MET A 58 -3.82 -1.96 5.32
N TYR A 59 -3.93 -2.61 4.14
CA TYR A 59 -2.85 -2.62 3.16
C TYR A 59 -2.48 -1.22 2.69
N LEU A 60 -3.47 -0.39 2.38
CA LEU A 60 -3.23 0.99 1.94
C LEU A 60 -2.71 1.88 3.08
N ALA A 61 -3.19 1.69 4.30
CA ALA A 61 -2.72 2.41 5.48
C ALA A 61 -1.22 2.14 5.75
N MET A 62 -0.76 0.90 5.53
CA MET A 62 0.67 0.56 5.61
C MET A 62 1.52 1.26 4.56
N LEU A 63 0.93 1.74 3.46
CA LEU A 63 1.65 2.45 2.39
C LEU A 63 1.78 3.96 2.65
N ILE A 64 0.93 4.55 3.51
CA ILE A 64 0.93 5.99 3.82
C ILE A 64 2.32 6.48 4.30
N PRO A 65 3.07 5.78 5.17
CA PRO A 65 4.38 6.25 5.61
C PRO A 65 5.39 6.42 4.47
N PHE A 66 5.23 5.72 3.35
CA PHE A 66 6.15 5.81 2.20
C PHE A 66 5.85 6.99 1.28
N THR A 67 4.73 7.69 1.48
CA THR A 67 4.36 8.88 0.70
C THR A 67 4.88 10.18 1.32
N ARG A 68 5.64 10.10 2.43
CA ARG A 68 6.07 11.27 3.21
C ARG A 68 7.51 11.25 3.69
#